data_AF-A0A7X0XRA2-F1
#
_entry.id   AF-A0A7X0XRA2-F1
#
_cell.length_a   1.000
_cell.length_b   1.000
_cell.length_c   1.000
_cell.angle_alpha   90.00
_cell.angle_beta   90.00
_cell.angle_gamma   90.00
#
_symmetry.space_group_name_H-M   'P 1'
#
loop_
_entity.id
_entity.type
_entity.pdbx_description
1 polymer ?
#
loop_
_entity_poly.entity_id
_entity_poly.type
_entity_poly.pdbx_seq_one_letter_code
_entity_poly.pdbx_strand_id
1 'polypeptide(L)'
;MTTSYFDEDEFFQANVLNQIFLILDEFSTSHSFTFSEQSSQSLAIHLAMAVDRIQKLNPIEEMMLPSIDMSLTSQFQNAKNLQAMIENSFHILIPDSEINYIQLHLISAQNQIN
;
A
#
# COMPACT_ATOMS: atom_id res chain seq x y z
N MET A 1 23.09 18.88 20.66
CA MET A 1 22.53 17.52 20.81
C MET A 1 21.16 17.53 20.16
N THR A 2 21.06 17.18 18.88
CA THR A 2 19.80 17.17 18.10
C THR A 2 19.81 16.09 17.00
N THR A 3 20.69 15.09 17.08
CA THR A 3 20.89 14.10 16.02
C THR A 3 20.02 12.84 16.16
N SER A 4 19.34 12.57 17.27
CA SER A 4 18.64 11.27 17.42
C SER A 4 17.23 11.21 16.83
N TYR A 5 16.52 12.34 16.70
CA TYR A 5 15.11 12.30 16.30
C TYR A 5 14.90 12.14 14.79
N PHE A 6 15.82 12.66 13.96
CA PHE A 6 15.75 12.52 12.50
C PHE A 6 16.13 11.11 12.04
N ASP A 7 17.15 10.50 12.67
CA ASP A 7 17.64 9.17 12.31
C ASP A 7 16.60 8.07 12.62
N GLU A 8 15.83 8.23 13.70
CA GLU A 8 14.78 7.28 14.09
C GLU A 8 13.60 7.27 13.11
N ASP A 9 13.14 8.44 12.65
CA ASP A 9 12.05 8.56 11.68
C ASP A 9 12.45 8.03 10.28
N GLU A 10 13.66 8.32 9.83
CA GLU A 10 14.18 7.82 8.54
C GLU A 10 14.36 6.29 8.57
N PHE A 11 14.93 5.76 9.66
CA PHE A 11 15.07 4.32 9.86
C PHE A 11 13.70 3.62 9.94
N PHE A 12 12.73 4.22 10.62
CA PHE A 12 11.36 3.72 10.67
C PHE A 12 10.72 3.65 9.29
N GLN A 13 10.80 4.74 8.51
CA GLN A 13 10.25 4.78 7.15
C GLN A 13 10.92 3.74 6.24
N ALA A 14 12.24 3.57 6.34
CA ALA A 14 12.95 2.53 5.59
C ALA A 14 12.46 1.12 5.97
N ASN A 15 12.22 0.86 7.26
CA ASN A 15 11.69 -0.43 7.71
C ASN A 15 10.26 -0.69 7.21
N VAL A 16 9.38 0.32 7.27
CA VAL A 16 8.02 0.24 6.73
C VAL A 16 8.07 -0.07 5.24
N LEU A 17 8.89 0.67 4.47
CA LEU A 17 9.02 0.47 3.03
C LEU A 17 9.52 -0.93 2.68
N ASN A 18 10.56 -1.40 3.37
CA ASN A 18 11.10 -2.76 3.17
C ASN A 18 10.04 -3.83 3.49
N GLN A 19 9.30 -3.67 4.58
CA GLN A 19 8.25 -4.61 4.96
C GLN A 19 7.10 -4.62 3.93
N ILE A 20 6.75 -3.46 3.37
CA ILE A 20 5.78 -3.38 2.27
C ILE A 20 6.28 -4.13 1.02
N PHE A 21 7.56 -4.01 0.66
CA PHE A 21 8.10 -4.78 -0.46
C PHE A 21 8.01 -6.29 -0.24
N LEU A 22 8.27 -6.78 0.99
CA LEU A 22 8.10 -8.19 1.33
C LEU A 22 6.63 -8.64 1.19
N ILE A 23 5.69 -7.81 1.62
CA ILE A 23 4.24 -8.08 1.46
C ILE A 23 3.86 -8.12 -0.02
N LEU A 24 4.38 -7.22 -0.85
CA LEU A 24 4.10 -7.21 -2.29
C LEU A 24 4.66 -8.45 -2.99
N ASP A 25 5.83 -8.94 -2.57
CA ASP A 25 6.43 -10.18 -3.09
C ASP A 25 5.62 -11.42 -2.68
N GLU A 26 5.19 -11.48 -1.42
CA GLU A 26 4.31 -12.54 -0.92
C GLU A 26 2.95 -12.52 -1.64
N PHE A 27 2.39 -11.32 -1.84
CA PHE A 27 1.14 -11.13 -2.55
C PHE A 27 1.25 -11.61 -4.01
N SER A 28 2.31 -11.20 -4.70
CA SER A 28 2.63 -11.62 -6.07
C SER A 28 2.66 -13.15 -6.19
N THR A 29 3.38 -13.80 -5.28
CA THR A 29 3.52 -15.26 -5.24
C THR A 29 2.20 -15.98 -4.94
N SER A 30 1.44 -15.51 -3.95
CA SER A 30 0.21 -16.17 -3.49
C SER A 30 -1.00 -15.94 -4.39
N HIS A 31 -1.03 -14.84 -5.15
CA HIS A 31 -2.17 -14.46 -5.99
C HIS A 31 -1.87 -14.53 -7.49
N SER A 32 -0.69 -15.05 -7.88
CA SER A 32 -0.23 -15.10 -9.28
C SER A 32 -0.33 -13.74 -9.97
N PHE A 33 0.05 -12.67 -9.25
CA PHE A 33 -0.02 -11.29 -9.71
C PHE A 33 1.38 -10.78 -10.02
N THR A 34 1.63 -10.34 -11.24
CA THR A 34 2.94 -9.79 -11.62
C THR A 34 2.94 -8.27 -11.50
N PHE A 35 3.98 -7.72 -10.87
CA PHE A 35 4.28 -6.29 -10.89
C PHE A 35 5.46 -6.01 -11.83
N SER A 36 5.39 -4.90 -12.57
CA SER A 36 6.61 -4.26 -13.09
C SER A 36 7.38 -3.58 -11.95
N GLU A 37 8.69 -3.38 -12.11
CA GLU A 37 9.52 -2.66 -11.13
C GLU A 37 8.95 -1.27 -10.78
N GLN A 38 8.46 -0.53 -11.78
CA GLN A 38 7.84 0.78 -11.57
C GLN A 38 6.51 0.68 -10.80
N SER A 39 5.68 -0.32 -11.12
CA SER A 39 4.39 -0.49 -10.45
C SER A 39 4.54 -0.95 -9.00
N SER A 40 5.48 -1.85 -8.70
CA SER A 40 5.76 -2.28 -7.32
C SER A 40 6.36 -1.13 -6.51
N GLN A 41 7.29 -0.36 -7.09
CA GLN A 41 7.91 0.77 -6.40
C GLN A 41 6.88 1.88 -6.07
N SER A 42 6.04 2.26 -7.04
CA SER A 42 5.03 3.31 -6.83
C SER A 42 3.97 2.90 -5.80
N LEU A 43 3.50 1.65 -5.85
CA LEU A 43 2.56 1.12 -4.86
C LEU A 43 3.20 1.00 -3.47
N ALA A 44 4.45 0.54 -3.39
CA ALA A 44 5.16 0.42 -2.13
C ALA A 44 5.33 1.76 -1.41
N ILE A 45 5.67 2.82 -2.17
CA ILE A 45 5.80 4.17 -1.62
C ILE A 45 4.45 4.67 -1.10
N HIS A 46 3.36 4.53 -1.88
CA HIS A 46 2.02 4.94 -1.44
C HIS A 46 1.61 4.24 -0.14
N LEU A 47 1.76 2.92 -0.08
CA LEU A 47 1.40 2.14 1.09
C LEU A 47 2.27 2.46 2.31
N ALA A 48 3.57 2.66 2.12
CA ALA A 48 4.47 3.05 3.21
C ALA A 48 4.06 4.41 3.81
N MET A 49 3.70 5.37 2.96
CA MET A 49 3.17 6.67 3.41
C MET A 49 1.83 6.53 4.14
N ALA A 50 0.92 5.69 3.63
CA ALA A 50 -0.37 5.44 4.26
C ALA A 50 -0.21 4.78 5.65
N VAL A 51 0.66 3.79 5.76
CA VAL A 51 0.98 3.09 7.02
C VAL A 51 1.60 4.05 8.03
N ASP A 52 2.63 4.82 7.64
CA ASP A 52 3.29 5.80 8.51
C ASP A 52 2.28 6.82 9.05
N ARG A 53 1.41 7.33 8.18
CA ARG A 53 0.34 8.26 8.53
C ARG A 53 -0.64 7.67 9.57
N ILE A 54 -1.10 6.43 9.34
CA ILE A 54 -2.06 5.76 10.21
C ILE A 54 -1.43 5.50 11.60
N GLN A 55 -0.19 5.01 11.63
CA GLN A 55 0.51 4.70 12.88
C GLN A 55 0.83 5.96 13.70
N LYS A 56 1.08 7.09 13.04
CA LYS A 56 1.31 8.39 13.68
C LYS A 56 0.02 9.09 14.12
N LEU A 57 -1.16 8.46 13.98
CA LEU A 57 -2.46 9.06 14.29
C LEU A 57 -2.66 10.43 13.61
N ASN A 58 -2.14 10.58 12.38
CA ASN A 58 -2.24 11.81 11.62
C ASN A 58 -3.25 11.66 10.46
N PRO A 59 -4.56 11.62 10.75
CA PRO A 59 -5.56 11.47 9.69
C PRO A 59 -5.50 12.70 8.77
N ILE A 60 -5.16 12.47 7.51
CA ILE A 60 -5.37 13.47 6.46
C ILE A 60 -6.84 13.34 6.04
N GLU A 61 -7.54 14.46 5.86
CA GLU A 61 -8.84 14.47 5.18
C GLU A 61 -8.66 13.78 3.83
N GLU A 62 -9.15 12.55 3.71
CA GLU A 62 -8.98 11.75 2.51
C GLU A 62 -9.52 12.52 1.32
N MET A 63 -8.65 12.78 0.34
CA MET A 63 -9.10 13.22 -0.97
C MET A 63 -9.84 12.03 -1.57
N MET A 64 -11.15 12.00 -1.32
CA MET A 64 -12.09 11.05 -1.88
C MET A 64 -11.90 11.06 -3.39
N LEU A 65 -11.22 10.04 -3.92
CA LEU A 65 -11.29 9.79 -5.36
C LEU A 65 -12.78 9.58 -5.70
N PRO A 66 -13.24 10.05 -6.86
CA PRO A 66 -14.58 9.74 -7.31
C PRO A 66 -14.80 8.24 -7.17
N SER A 67 -15.86 7.85 -6.47
CA SER A 67 -16.25 6.46 -6.31
C SER A 67 -16.67 5.91 -7.67
N ILE A 68 -15.68 5.47 -8.45
CA ILE A 68 -15.94 4.63 -9.61
C ILE A 68 -16.31 3.28 -9.02
N ASP A 69 -17.53 2.80 -9.27
CA ASP A 69 -17.94 1.48 -8.85
C ASP A 69 -17.14 0.42 -9.62
N MET A 70 -15.97 0.10 -9.09
CA MET A 70 -15.08 -0.93 -9.59
C MET A 70 -15.17 -2.21 -8.75
N SER A 71 -16.20 -2.32 -7.89
CA SER A 71 -16.38 -3.41 -6.92
C SER A 71 -16.53 -4.79 -7.57
N LEU A 72 -16.86 -4.83 -8.88
CA LEU A 72 -17.09 -6.06 -9.65
C LEU A 72 -15.83 -6.59 -10.37
N THR A 73 -14.63 -6.08 -10.07
CA THR A 73 -13.39 -6.51 -10.74
C THR A 73 -12.59 -7.49 -9.88
N SER A 74 -11.84 -8.39 -10.51
CA SER A 74 -10.84 -9.23 -9.82
C SER A 74 -9.83 -8.40 -9.03
N GLN A 75 -9.55 -7.17 -9.47
CA GLN A 75 -8.65 -6.26 -8.79
C GLN A 75 -9.20 -5.67 -7.50
N PHE A 76 -10.53 -5.60 -7.35
CA PHE A 76 -11.13 -5.22 -6.07
C PHE A 76 -10.81 -6.27 -5.00
N GLN A 77 -10.96 -7.56 -5.33
CA GLN A 77 -10.64 -8.65 -4.39
C GLN A 77 -9.15 -8.68 -4.07
N ASN A 78 -8.28 -8.49 -5.06
CA ASN A 78 -6.85 -8.38 -4.85
C ASN A 78 -6.49 -7.20 -3.94
N ALA A 79 -7.15 -6.05 -4.11
CA ALA A 79 -6.96 -4.89 -3.23
C ALA A 79 -7.36 -5.18 -1.78
N LYS A 80 -8.51 -5.86 -1.56
CA LYS A 80 -8.93 -6.31 -0.22
C LYS A 80 -7.95 -7.30 0.40
N ASN A 81 -7.42 -8.24 -0.39
CA ASN A 81 -6.46 -9.22 0.10
C ASN A 81 -5.14 -8.53 0.50
N LEU A 82 -4.64 -7.62 -0.34
CA LEU A 82 -3.44 -6.85 -0.03
C LEU A 82 -3.64 -5.94 1.20
N GLN A 83 -4.80 -5.29 1.32
CA GLN A 83 -5.19 -4.53 2.52
C GLN A 83 -5.07 -5.41 3.77
N ALA A 84 -5.69 -6.60 3.77
CA ALA A 84 -5.66 -7.51 4.91
C ALA A 84 -4.24 -7.97 5.28
N MET A 85 -3.38 -8.22 4.29
CA MET A 85 -1.97 -8.56 4.54
C MET A 85 -1.22 -7.43 5.27
N ILE A 86 -1.47 -6.18 4.86
CA ILE A 86 -0.83 -5.01 5.47
C ILE A 86 -1.38 -4.77 6.88
N GLU A 87 -2.70 -4.81 7.06
CA GLU A 87 -3.34 -4.68 8.37
C GLU A 87 -2.79 -5.70 9.37
N ASN A 88 -2.64 -6.97 8.96
CA ASN A 88 -2.05 -8.02 9.78
C ASN A 88 -0.58 -7.78 10.08
N SER A 89 0.21 -7.32 9.11
CA SER A 89 1.65 -7.11 9.29
C SER A 89 1.95 -5.92 10.20
N PHE A 90 1.18 -4.84 10.12
CA PHE A 90 1.44 -3.59 10.85
C PHE A 90 0.53 -3.37 12.06
N HIS A 91 -0.44 -4.27 12.29
CA HIS A 91 -1.44 -4.17 13.36
C HIS A 91 -2.22 -2.84 13.30
N ILE A 92 -2.62 -2.45 12.10
CA ILE A 92 -3.39 -1.22 11.82
C ILE A 92 -4.73 -1.57 11.17
N LEU A 93 -5.63 -0.59 11.11
CA LEU A 93 -6.81 -0.63 10.24
C LEU A 93 -6.60 0.37 9.12
N ILE A 94 -6.65 -0.12 7.89
CA ILE A 94 -6.58 0.71 6.69
C ILE A 94 -8.01 1.12 6.34
N PRO A 95 -8.29 2.42 6.18
CA PRO A 95 -9.61 2.89 5.77
C PRO A 95 -10.04 2.29 4.41
N ASP A 96 -11.34 2.03 4.24
CA ASP A 96 -11.87 1.45 2.99
C ASP A 96 -11.63 2.35 1.76
N SER A 97 -11.46 3.65 1.96
CA SER A 97 -11.06 4.62 0.93
C SER A 97 -9.73 4.28 0.24
N GLU A 98 -8.80 3.64 0.95
CA GLU A 98 -7.50 3.22 0.42
C GLU A 98 -7.64 1.99 -0.49
N ILE A 99 -8.73 1.22 -0.39
CA ILE A 99 -9.00 0.07 -1.28
C ILE A 99 -9.10 0.54 -2.72
N ASN A 100 -9.77 1.67 -2.97
CA ASN A 100 -9.92 2.22 -4.31
C ASN A 100 -8.54 2.62 -4.89
N TYR A 101 -7.66 3.18 -4.08
CA TYR A 101 -6.29 3.52 -4.49
C TYR A 101 -5.46 2.28 -4.82
N ILE A 102 -5.46 1.29 -3.91
CA ILE A 102 -4.76 0.02 -4.14
C ILE A 102 -5.27 -0.63 -5.43
N GLN A 103 -6.60 -0.69 -5.60
CA GLN A 103 -7.23 -1.24 -6.79
C GLN A 103 -6.77 -0.53 -8.08
N LEU A 104 -6.72 0.81 -8.10
CA LEU A 104 -6.25 1.57 -9.25
C LEU A 104 -4.80 1.24 -9.61
N HIS A 105 -3.93 1.09 -8.61
CA HIS A 105 -2.55 0.67 -8.81
C HIS A 105 -2.46 -0.74 -9.40
N LEU A 106 -3.27 -1.68 -8.92
CA LEU A 106 -3.31 -3.05 -9.43
C LEU A 106 -3.82 -3.11 -10.89
N ILE A 107 -4.87 -2.36 -11.21
CA ILE A 107 -5.37 -2.24 -12.59
C ILE A 107 -4.27 -1.68 -13.50
N SER A 108 -3.60 -0.62 -13.05
CA SER A 108 -2.54 0.03 -13.81
C SER A 108 -1.33 -0.89 -14.01
N ALA A 109 -0.95 -1.67 -12.99
CA ALA A 109 0.13 -2.65 -13.06
C ALA A 109 -0.18 -3.75 -14.08
N GLN A 110 -1.41 -4.28 -14.08
CA GLN A 110 -1.82 -5.31 -15.04
C GLN A 110 -1.84 -4.79 -16.49
N ASN A 111 -2.25 -3.53 -16.70
CA ASN A 111 -2.27 -2.91 -18.02
C ASN A 111 -0.87 -2.56 -18.57
N GLN A 112 0.16 -2.46 -17.72
CA GLN A 112 1.55 -2.21 -18.15
C GLN A 112 2.28 -3.48 -18.59
N ILE A 113 1.77 -4.66 -18.24
CA ILE A 113 2.37 -5.96 -18.57
C ILE A 113 1.78 -6.55 -19.85
N ASN A 114 0.57 -6.13 -20.23
CA ASN A 114 -0.12 -6.50 -21.48
C ASN A 114 0.33 -5.61 -22.65
#